data_AF-A0A392VQ04-F1
#
_entry.id   AF-A0A392VQ04-F1
#
_cell.length_a   1.000
_cell.length_b   1.000
_cell.length_c   1.000
_cell.angle_alpha   90.00
_cell.angle_beta   90.00
_cell.angle_gamma   90.00
#
_symmetry.space_group_name_H-M   'P 1'
#
loop_
_entity.id
_entity.type
_entity.pdbx_description
1 polymer ?
#
loop_
_entity_poly.entity_id
_entity_poly.type
_entity_poly.pdbx_seq_one_letter_code
_entity_poly.pdbx_strand_id
1 'polypeptide(L)' 'MAAAVTAQTNAKTQRDLEKREREVLAAATRVLTSFNGQNPPKFHGDGGPAAADLWLQAIEKIFGA' A
#
# COMPACT_ATOMS: atom_id res chain seq x y z
N MET A 1 11.55 -41.21 -9.56
CA MET A 1 10.54 -40.31 -10.15
C MET A 1 9.58 -39.75 -9.11
N ALA A 2 8.86 -40.56 -8.33
CA ALA A 2 7.88 -40.08 -7.33
C ALA A 2 8.46 -39.08 -6.30
N ALA A 3 9.63 -39.36 -5.71
CA ALA A 3 10.25 -38.45 -4.75
C ALA A 3 10.65 -37.09 -5.35
N ALA A 4 11.10 -37.08 -6.61
CA ALA A 4 11.45 -35.85 -7.32
C ALA A 4 10.20 -35.01 -7.63
N VAL A 5 9.08 -35.66 -7.95
CA VAL A 5 7.78 -34.99 -8.16
C VAL A 5 7.29 -34.38 -6.84
N THR A 6 7.35 -35.12 -5.72
CA THR A 6 6.97 -34.58 -4.40
C THR A 6 7.85 -33.39 -3.99
N ALA A 7 9.17 -33.49 -4.21
CA ALA A 7 10.10 -32.40 -3.92
C ALA A 7 9.81 -31.16 -4.76
N GLN A 8 9.50 -31.33 -6.05
CA GLN A 8 9.14 -30.23 -6.95
C GLN A 8 7.82 -29.57 -6.53
N THR A 9 6.81 -30.36 -6.15
CA THR A 9 5.54 -29.85 -5.65
C THR A 9 5.75 -29.03 -4.38
N ASN A 10 6.51 -29.53 -3.41
CA ASN A 10 6.80 -28.80 -2.18
C ASN A 10 7.56 -27.48 -2.44
N ALA A 11 8.53 -27.50 -3.35
CA ALA A 11 9.27 -26.29 -3.76
C ALA A 11 8.39 -25.26 -4.49
N LYS A 12 7.36 -25.70 -5.22
CA LYS A 12 6.38 -24.79 -5.82
C LYS A 12 5.48 -24.17 -4.74
N THR A 13 4.92 -24.99 -3.85
CA THR A 13 4.07 -24.53 -2.74
C THR A 13 4.80 -23.50 -1.88
N GLN A 14 6.06 -23.76 -1.52
CA GLN A 14 6.86 -22.82 -0.73
C GLN A 14 7.02 -21.46 -1.43
N ARG A 15 7.35 -21.45 -2.73
CA ARG A 15 7.48 -20.22 -3.50
C ARG A 15 6.17 -19.44 -3.61
N ASP A 16 5.06 -20.15 -3.79
CA ASP A 16 3.74 -19.52 -3.89
C ASP A 16 3.33 -18.88 -2.56
N LEU A 17 3.65 -19.52 -1.42
CA LEU A 17 3.46 -18.95 -0.08
C LEU A 17 4.32 -17.70 0.12
N GLU A 18 5.61 -17.75 -0.20
CA GLU A 18 6.51 -16.58 -0.08
C GLU A 18 6.06 -15.42 -0.97
N LYS A 19 5.60 -15.70 -2.19
CA LYS A 19 5.06 -14.67 -3.10
C LYS A 19 3.82 -14.02 -2.49
N ARG A 20 2.91 -14.83 -1.96
CA ARG A 20 1.69 -14.34 -1.30
C ARG A 20 2.01 -13.49 -0.07
N GLU A 21 2.96 -13.89 0.76
CA GLU A 21 3.37 -13.11 1.93
C GLU A 21 3.93 -11.74 1.52
N ARG A 22 4.76 -11.69 0.48
CA ARG A 22 5.26 -10.41 -0.07
C ARG A 22 4.13 -9.54 -0.59
N GLU A 23 3.16 -10.12 -1.28
CA GLU A 23 1.98 -9.39 -1.77
C GLU A 23 1.12 -8.86 -0.63
N VAL A 24 0.94 -9.63 0.45
CA VAL A 24 0.21 -9.20 1.66
C VAL A 24 0.94 -8.05 2.34
N LEU A 25 2.26 -8.15 2.51
CA LEU A 25 3.08 -7.08 3.10
C LEU A 25 3.08 -5.80 2.24
N ALA A 26 3.16 -5.97 0.91
CA ALA A 26 3.07 -4.86 -0.03
C ALA A 26 1.69 -4.21 0.02
N ALA A 27 0.61 -5.00 0.03
CA ALA A 27 -0.75 -4.49 0.12
C ALA A 27 -1.00 -3.74 1.44
N ALA A 28 -0.49 -4.26 2.55
CA ALA A 28 -0.64 -3.65 3.88
C ALA A 28 -0.02 -2.25 3.95
N THR A 29 1.04 -1.98 3.21
CA THR A 29 1.76 -0.69 3.23
C THR A 29 1.44 0.22 2.04
N ARG A 30 0.85 -0.33 0.96
CA ARG A 30 0.64 0.38 -0.31
C ARG A 30 -0.11 1.70 -0.18
N VAL A 31 -1.16 1.76 0.64
CA VAL A 31 -1.98 2.98 0.79
C VAL A 31 -1.17 4.11 1.41
N LEU A 32 -0.49 3.85 2.53
CA LEU A 32 0.36 4.83 3.21
C LEU A 32 1.57 5.24 2.36
N THR A 33 2.22 4.27 1.71
CA THR A 33 3.35 4.56 0.81
C THR A 33 2.90 5.42 -0.39
N SER A 34 1.75 5.10 -0.98
CA SER A 34 1.19 5.89 -2.09
C SER A 34 0.82 7.31 -1.64
N PHE A 35 0.17 7.43 -0.48
CA PHE A 35 -0.17 8.73 0.11
C PHE A 35 1.07 9.58 0.37
N ASN A 36 2.10 9.02 1.00
CA ASN A 36 3.34 9.72 1.28
C ASN A 36 4.11 10.11 0.01
N GLY A 37 4.05 9.28 -1.04
CA GLY A 37 4.67 9.58 -2.34
C GLY A 37 4.07 10.79 -3.06
N GLN A 38 2.82 11.17 -2.73
CA GLN A 38 2.15 12.35 -3.28
C GLN A 38 2.54 13.66 -2.57
N ASN A 39 3.38 13.61 -1.54
CA ASN A 39 3.79 14.76 -0.73
C ASN A 39 2.59 15.60 -0.23
N PRO A 40 1.73 15.01 0.61
CA PRO A 40 0.51 15.66 1.07
C PRO A 40 0.80 16.98 1.79
N PRO A 41 -0.03 18.02 1.60
CA PRO A 41 0.16 19.30 2.27
C PRO A 41 0.00 19.17 3.78
N LYS A 42 0.80 19.93 4.54
CA LYS A 42 0.68 19.97 6.00
C LYS A 42 -0.47 20.88 6.41
N PHE A 43 -1.27 20.43 7.37
CA PHE A 43 -2.28 21.27 8.01
C PHE A 43 -1.60 22.13 9.07
N HIS A 44 -1.66 23.45 8.90
CA HIS A 44 -1.04 24.39 9.84
C HIS A 44 -2.01 24.91 10.90
N GLY A 45 -3.33 24.71 10.72
CA GLY A 45 -4.36 25.24 11.64
C GLY A 45 -4.58 26.76 11.54
N ASP A 46 -3.64 27.48 10.93
CA ASP A 46 -3.71 28.91 10.70
C ASP A 46 -4.48 29.22 9.41
N GLY A 47 -5.41 30.18 9.47
CA GLY A 47 -6.20 30.63 8.30
C GLY A 47 -7.71 30.39 8.40
N GLY A 48 -8.19 29.78 9.48
CA GLY A 48 -9.62 29.60 9.75
C GLY A 48 -10.30 28.57 8.83
N PRO A 49 -11.64 28.52 8.82
CA PRO A 49 -12.40 27.45 8.17
C PRO A 49 -12.10 27.29 6.68
N ALA A 50 -11.98 28.40 5.93
CA ALA A 50 -11.69 28.35 4.49
C ALA A 50 -10.33 27.72 4.15
N ALA A 51 -9.30 27.96 4.98
CA ALA A 51 -8.00 27.33 4.80
C ALA A 51 -8.05 25.82 5.12
N ALA A 52 -8.89 25.42 6.08
CA ALA A 52 -9.14 24.02 6.38
C ALA A 52 -9.86 23.30 5.22
N ASP A 53 -10.83 23.95 4.58
CA ASP A 53 -11.53 23.39 3.42
C ASP A 53 -10.59 23.20 2.22
N LEU A 54 -9.71 24.17 1.95
CA LEU A 54 -8.69 24.03 0.90
C LEU A 54 -7.70 22.91 1.19
N TRP A 55 -7.32 22.73 2.45
CA TRP A 55 -6.48 21.60 2.86
C TRP A 55 -7.20 20.26 2.66
N LEU A 56 -8.47 20.16 3.06
CA LEU A 56 -9.29 18.96 2.85
C LEU A 56 -9.42 18.60 1.37
N GLN A 57 -9.74 19.57 0.50
CA GLN A 57 -9.82 19.33 -0.95
C GLN A 57 -8.51 18.80 -1.54
N ALA A 58 -7.37 19.30 -1.06
CA ALA A 58 -6.06 18.83 -1.51
C ALA A 58 -5.79 17.37 -1.08
N ILE A 59 -6.27 16.97 0.10
CA ILE A 59 -6.18 15.59 0.59
C ILE A 59 -7.13 14.67 -0.20
N GLU A 60 -8.37 15.09 -0.45
CA GLU A 60 -9.34 14.32 -1.24
C GLU A 60 -8.83 14.05 -2.67
N LYS A 61 -8.17 15.03 -3.28
CA LYS A 61 -7.53 14.86 -4.60
C LYS A 61 -6.44 13.79 -4.62
N ILE A 62 -5.74 13.58 -3.51
CA ILE A 62 -4.71 12.53 -3.39
C ILE A 62 -5.33 11.13 -3.35
N PHE A 63 -6.50 11.00 -2.71
CA PHE A 63 -7.23 9.73 -2.64
C PHE A 63 -8.06 9.43 -3.90
N GLY A 64 -8.29 10.44 -4.74
CA GLY A 64 -9.11 10.32 -5.95
C GLY A 64 -10.58 10.32 -5.60
N ALA A 65 -11.15 11.53 -5.41
CA ALA A 65 -12.59 11.75 -5.44
C ALA A 65 -13.18 11.41 -6.82
#